data_AF-A0AAX3XCK4-F1
#
_entry.id   AF-A0AAX3XCK4-F1
#
_cell.length_a   1.000
_cell.length_b   1.000
_cell.length_c   1.000
_cell.angle_alpha   90.00
_cell.angle_beta   90.00
_cell.angle_gamma   90.00
#
_symmetry.space_group_name_H-M   'P 1'
#
loop_
_entity.id
_entity.type
_entity.pdbx_description
1 polymer ?
#
loop_
_entity_poly.entity_id
_entity_poly.type
_entity_poly.pdbx_seq_one_letter_code
_entity_poly.pdbx_strand_id
1 'polypeptide(L)'
;MVDLLNKKVKHTGKFGVGTVVEQDATSITVEFQAKTCKFQYPAAFEKFLAAEDKAVADAIAEELKAIKEAAEAAKAEEAAKKAAEEQAKLEAMKAQASSSGKKVSASKAYKPVQRVAGQALTYLVFQGDTYEEEMRGQFIWAPKFSKDGR
;
A
#
# COMPACT_ATOMS: atom_id res chain seq x y z
N MET A 1 5.74 -33.43 4.00
CA MET A 1 5.68 -33.71 2.55
C MET A 1 4.88 -34.97 2.35
N VAL A 2 3.60 -34.81 2.01
CA VAL A 2 2.68 -35.91 1.72
C VAL A 2 2.95 -36.41 0.30
N ASP A 3 3.06 -37.72 0.09
CA ASP A 3 3.18 -38.30 -1.25
C ASP A 3 1.81 -38.28 -1.94
N LEU A 4 1.72 -37.49 -3.01
CA LEU A 4 0.50 -37.24 -3.79
C LEU A 4 0.60 -37.82 -5.20
N LEU A 5 1.73 -38.44 -5.54
CA LEU A 5 1.97 -39.04 -6.85
C LEU A 5 0.93 -40.14 -7.15
N ASN A 6 0.35 -40.11 -8.34
CA ASN A 6 -0.76 -41.00 -8.76
C ASN A 6 -2.05 -40.91 -7.91
N LYS A 7 -2.20 -39.89 -7.06
CA LYS A 7 -3.46 -39.66 -6.34
C LYS A 7 -4.43 -38.84 -7.20
N LYS A 8 -5.72 -39.09 -6.98
CA LYS A 8 -6.80 -38.32 -7.60
C LYS A 8 -7.10 -37.08 -6.77
N VAL A 9 -7.08 -35.94 -7.44
CA VAL A 9 -7.43 -34.64 -6.88
C VAL A 9 -8.54 -34.03 -7.72
N LYS A 10 -9.52 -33.42 -7.07
CA LYS A 10 -10.65 -32.76 -7.69
C LYS A 10 -10.44 -31.26 -7.67
N HIS A 11 -10.49 -30.62 -8.83
CA HIS A 11 -10.47 -29.16 -8.92
C HIS A 11 -11.89 -28.61 -8.79
N THR A 12 -12.14 -27.78 -7.76
CA THR A 12 -13.48 -27.29 -7.39
C THR A 12 -14.13 -26.40 -8.46
N GLY A 13 -13.33 -25.78 -9.33
CA GLY A 13 -13.83 -24.86 -10.37
C GLY A 13 -14.28 -25.51 -11.69
N LYS A 14 -13.33 -25.79 -12.59
CA LYS A 14 -13.63 -26.09 -14.01
C LYS A 14 -13.01 -27.38 -14.57
N PHE A 15 -12.00 -27.94 -13.91
CA PHE A 15 -11.18 -29.01 -14.51
C PHE A 15 -11.59 -30.43 -14.09
N GLY A 16 -12.50 -30.55 -13.11
CA GLY A 16 -13.03 -31.86 -12.68
C GLY A 16 -12.00 -32.66 -11.88
N VAL A 17 -12.05 -33.99 -12.00
CA VAL A 17 -11.10 -34.90 -11.36
C VAL A 17 -9.84 -34.99 -12.22
N GLY A 18 -8.68 -34.79 -11.61
CA GLY A 18 -7.37 -34.94 -12.23
C GLY A 18 -6.48 -35.86 -11.42
N THR A 19 -5.46 -36.40 -12.07
CA THR A 19 -4.47 -37.29 -11.46
C THR A 19 -3.14 -36.54 -11.35
N VAL A 20 -2.50 -36.61 -10.19
CA VAL A 20 -1.17 -36.00 -10.02
C VAL A 20 -0.15 -36.86 -10.75
N VAL A 21 0.49 -36.29 -11.77
CA VAL A 21 1.51 -36.97 -12.59
C VAL A 21 2.90 -36.70 -12.04
N GLU A 22 3.11 -35.51 -11.47
CA GLU A 22 4.41 -35.08 -10.96
C GLU A 22 4.24 -34.24 -9.69
N GLN A 23 5.14 -34.43 -8.73
CA GLN A 23 5.17 -33.66 -7.49
C GLN A 23 6.60 -33.16 -7.24
N ASP A 24 6.75 -31.84 -7.22
CA ASP A 24 7.94 -31.14 -6.77
C ASP A 24 7.78 -30.69 -5.30
N ALA A 25 8.87 -30.24 -4.69
CA ALA A 25 8.85 -29.67 -3.33
C ALA A 25 7.98 -28.40 -3.20
N THR A 26 7.83 -27.62 -4.28
CA THR A 26 7.11 -26.33 -4.28
C THR A 26 5.90 -26.30 -5.21
N SER A 27 5.69 -27.34 -6.01
CA SER A 27 4.64 -27.40 -7.02
C SER A 27 4.22 -28.82 -7.34
N ILE A 28 2.99 -28.99 -7.80
CA ILE A 28 2.48 -30.27 -8.28
C ILE A 28 1.90 -30.11 -9.68
N THR A 29 2.12 -31.09 -10.53
CA THR A 29 1.56 -31.16 -11.87
C THR A 29 0.41 -32.16 -11.88
N VAL A 30 -0.79 -31.64 -12.13
CA VAL A 30 -2.02 -32.43 -12.18
C VAL A 30 -2.49 -32.52 -13.62
N GLU A 31 -2.67 -33.73 -14.11
CA GLU A 31 -3.30 -34.01 -15.39
C GLU A 31 -4.80 -34.13 -15.21
N PHE A 32 -5.54 -33.16 -15.74
CA PHE A 32 -6.99 -33.26 -15.86
C PHE A 32 -7.38 -33.78 -17.23
N GLN A 33 -8.58 -34.32 -17.31
CA GLN A 33 -9.17 -34.85 -18.55
C GLN A 33 -9.17 -33.84 -19.71
N ALA A 34 -9.20 -32.54 -19.41
CA ALA A 34 -9.15 -31.46 -20.40
C ALA A 34 -7.75 -30.91 -20.68
N LYS A 35 -6.84 -30.94 -19.69
CA LYS A 35 -5.46 -30.43 -19.80
C LYS A 35 -4.63 -30.73 -18.55
N THR A 36 -3.31 -30.74 -18.72
CA THR A 36 -2.35 -30.78 -17.62
C THR A 36 -2.08 -29.37 -17.10
N CYS A 37 -2.08 -29.18 -15.77
CA CYS A 37 -1.87 -27.90 -15.12
C CYS A 37 -0.92 -28.04 -13.94
N LYS A 38 0.01 -27.10 -13.81
CA LYS A 38 0.93 -26.98 -12.69
C LYS A 38 0.34 -26.06 -11.63
N PHE A 39 0.31 -26.52 -10.39
CA PHE A 39 -0.20 -25.80 -9.24
C PHE A 39 0.87 -25.67 -8.17
N GLN A 40 0.79 -24.61 -7.37
CA GLN A 40 1.76 -24.39 -6.31
C GLN A 40 1.41 -25.20 -5.06
N TYR A 41 2.36 -26.00 -4.58
CA TYR A 41 2.20 -26.79 -3.36
C TYR A 41 2.72 -26.00 -2.16
N PRO A 42 2.03 -26.00 -1.01
CA PRO A 42 0.72 -26.61 -0.79
C PRO A 42 -0.45 -25.62 -1.00
N ALA A 43 -0.19 -24.35 -1.33
CA ALA A 43 -1.18 -23.27 -1.45
C ALA A 43 -2.39 -23.55 -2.36
N ALA A 44 -2.22 -24.36 -3.41
CA ALA A 44 -3.30 -24.69 -4.33
C ALA A 44 -4.41 -25.55 -3.71
N PHE A 45 -4.10 -26.32 -2.66
CA PHE A 45 -5.08 -27.15 -1.94
C PHE A 45 -6.05 -26.34 -1.07
N GLU A 46 -5.80 -25.05 -0.87
CA GLU A 46 -6.74 -24.21 -0.13
C GLU A 46 -7.92 -23.76 -0.98
N LYS A 47 -7.67 -23.36 -2.23
CA LYS A 47 -8.68 -22.69 -3.07
C LYS A 47 -9.01 -23.42 -4.35
N PHE A 48 -8.09 -24.22 -4.87
CA PHE A 48 -8.17 -24.74 -6.24
C PHE A 48 -8.28 -26.26 -6.31
N LEU A 49 -7.71 -26.99 -5.35
CA LEU A 49 -7.65 -28.46 -5.34
C LEU A 49 -8.25 -29.04 -4.06
N ALA A 50 -9.04 -30.09 -4.19
CA ALA A 50 -9.55 -30.92 -3.11
C ALA A 50 -9.12 -32.36 -3.37
N ALA A 51 -8.34 -32.98 -2.48
CA ALA A 51 -8.00 -34.40 -2.65
C ALA A 51 -9.26 -35.28 -2.48
N GLU A 52 -9.41 -36.31 -3.31
CA GLU A 52 -10.53 -37.27 -3.17
C GLU A 52 -10.42 -38.06 -1.87
N ASP A 53 -9.19 -38.37 -1.47
CA ASP A 53 -8.87 -38.98 -0.19
C ASP A 53 -8.95 -37.94 0.94
N LYS A 54 -9.97 -38.07 1.78
CA LYS A 54 -10.20 -37.14 2.91
C LYS A 54 -9.01 -37.13 3.89
N ALA A 55 -8.33 -38.26 4.08
CA ALA A 55 -7.14 -38.36 4.93
C ALA A 55 -5.95 -37.57 4.36
N VAL A 56 -5.79 -37.60 3.04
CA VAL A 56 -4.73 -36.87 2.34
C VAL A 56 -5.07 -35.38 2.28
N ALA A 57 -6.34 -35.03 2.06
CA ALA A 57 -6.80 -33.64 2.10
C ALA A 57 -6.53 -32.99 3.47
N ASP A 58 -6.81 -33.70 4.55
CA ASP A 58 -6.64 -33.23 5.92
C ASP A 58 -5.15 -33.03 6.26
N ALA A 59 -4.30 -33.99 5.89
CA ALA A 59 -2.85 -33.89 6.07
C ALA A 59 -2.23 -32.70 5.30
N ILE A 60 -2.67 -32.47 4.06
CA ILE A 60 -2.20 -31.31 3.28
C ILE A 60 -2.73 -30.00 3.88
N ALA A 61 -3.98 -29.97 4.36
CA ALA A 61 -4.57 -28.80 4.99
C ALA A 61 -3.84 -28.42 6.28
N GLU A 62 -3.44 -29.41 7.08
CA GLU A 62 -2.61 -29.20 8.28
C GLU A 62 -1.22 -28.66 7.91
N GLU A 63 -0.54 -29.25 6.92
CA GLU A 63 0.77 -28.80 6.42
C GLU A 63 0.67 -27.37 5.83
N LEU A 64 -0.42 -27.06 5.12
CA LEU A 64 -0.74 -25.71 4.63
C LEU A 64 -0.90 -24.70 5.76
N LYS A 65 -1.62 -25.08 6.81
CA LYS A 65 -1.92 -24.19 7.94
C LYS A 65 -0.65 -23.86 8.70
N ALA A 66 0.22 -24.85 8.94
CA ALA A 66 1.53 -24.65 9.55
C ALA A 66 2.41 -23.69 8.72
N ILE A 67 2.43 -23.84 7.39
CA ILE A 67 3.19 -22.96 6.49
C ILE A 67 2.59 -21.55 6.44
N LYS A 68 1.27 -21.42 6.51
CA LYS A 68 0.59 -20.13 6.55
C LYS A 68 0.85 -19.37 7.85
N GLU A 69 0.82 -20.04 9.00
CA GLU A 69 1.18 -19.40 10.27
C GLU A 69 2.64 -18.90 10.25
N ALA A 70 3.56 -19.68 9.70
CA ALA A 70 4.95 -19.24 9.53
C ALA A 70 5.09 -18.05 8.56
N ALA A 71 4.36 -18.06 7.44
CA ALA A 71 4.40 -17.00 6.44
C ALA A 71 3.68 -15.72 6.91
N GLU A 72 2.63 -15.84 7.71
CA GLU A 72 1.92 -14.71 8.31
C GLU A 72 2.78 -14.03 9.38
N ALA A 73 3.50 -14.80 10.21
CA ALA A 73 4.47 -14.25 11.14
C ALA A 73 5.58 -13.46 10.42
N ALA A 74 6.10 -13.98 9.31
CA ALA A 74 7.11 -13.28 8.51
C ALA A 74 6.56 -12.01 7.84
N LYS A 75 5.32 -12.05 7.33
CA LYS A 75 4.66 -10.86 6.75
C LYS A 75 4.30 -9.81 7.80
N ALA A 76 3.91 -10.22 9.00
CA ALA A 76 3.62 -9.30 10.10
C ALA A 76 4.89 -8.55 10.53
N GLU A 77 6.04 -9.22 10.57
CA GLU A 77 7.32 -8.59 10.92
C GLU A 77 7.79 -7.61 9.81
N GLU A 78 7.65 -7.98 8.54
CA GLU A 78 7.98 -7.08 7.42
C GLU A 78 7.06 -5.86 7.36
N ALA A 79 5.76 -6.05 7.60
CA ALA A 79 4.79 -4.96 7.68
C ALA A 79 5.05 -4.03 8.87
N ALA A 80 5.43 -4.59 10.03
CA ALA A 80 5.80 -3.82 11.21
C ALA A 80 7.09 -2.99 10.98
N LYS A 81 8.09 -3.56 10.29
CA LYS A 81 9.31 -2.83 9.91
C LYS A 81 9.03 -1.68 8.93
N LYS A 82 8.19 -1.91 7.92
CA LYS A 82 7.79 -0.84 7.00
C LYS A 82 7.00 0.27 7.69
N ALA A 83 6.10 -0.08 8.60
CA ALA A 83 5.35 0.92 9.36
C ALA A 83 6.23 1.75 10.30
N ALA A 84 7.22 1.13 10.95
CA ALA A 84 8.18 1.82 11.80
C ALA A 84 9.10 2.76 11.01
N GLU A 85 9.57 2.35 9.83
CA GLU A 85 10.41 3.18 8.96
C GLU A 85 9.64 4.39 8.40
N GLU A 86 8.37 4.21 8.02
CA GLU A 86 7.53 5.30 7.54
C GLU A 86 7.20 6.31 8.66
N GLN A 87 6.95 5.83 9.88
CA GLN A 87 6.77 6.72 11.03
C GLN A 87 8.05 7.48 11.40
N ALA A 88 9.21 6.81 11.41
CA ALA A 88 10.49 7.46 11.69
C ALA A 88 10.82 8.54 10.65
N LYS A 89 10.49 8.30 9.37
CA LYS A 89 10.67 9.27 8.29
C LYS A 89 9.72 10.47 8.42
N LEU A 90 8.48 10.23 8.81
CA LEU A 90 7.50 11.29 9.06
C LEU A 90 7.90 12.16 10.27
N GLU A 91 8.42 11.54 11.34
CA GLU A 91 8.89 12.26 12.52
C GLU A 91 10.15 13.08 12.22
N ALA A 92 11.10 12.53 11.44
CA ALA A 92 12.27 13.27 10.99
C ALA A 92 11.90 14.48 10.12
N MET A 93 10.90 14.34 9.24
CA MET A 93 10.37 15.47 8.46
C MET A 93 9.71 16.54 9.35
N LYS A 94 8.95 16.12 10.38
CA LYS A 94 8.38 17.07 11.35
C LYS A 94 9.45 17.76 12.20
N ALA A 95 10.49 17.02 12.61
CA ALA A 95 11.61 17.56 13.36
C ALA A 95 12.41 18.59 12.53
N GLN A 96 12.65 18.33 11.24
CA GLN A 96 13.28 19.30 10.33
C GLN A 96 12.41 20.54 10.07
N ALA A 97 11.09 20.39 10.04
CA ALA A 97 10.16 21.53 9.96
C ALA A 97 10.20 22.39 11.24
N SER A 98 10.45 21.78 12.41
CA SER A 98 10.63 22.49 13.68
C SER A 98 12.05 23.07 13.89
N SER A 99 13.07 22.54 13.22
CA SER A 99 14.46 23.05 13.28
C SER A 99 14.75 24.14 12.26
N SER A 100 13.88 24.36 11.27
CA SER A 100 13.76 25.66 10.60
C SER A 100 13.15 26.65 11.58
N GLY A 101 13.92 26.94 12.62
CA GLY A 101 13.69 27.99 13.57
C GLY A 101 13.48 29.26 12.79
N LYS A 102 12.23 29.70 12.75
CA LYS A 102 11.84 31.09 12.59
C LYS A 102 12.74 31.87 13.52
N LYS A 103 13.83 32.44 12.99
CA LYS A 103 14.58 33.47 13.68
C LYS A 103 13.56 34.57 13.87
N VAL A 104 12.97 34.63 15.06
CA VAL A 104 12.22 35.79 15.53
C VAL A 104 13.30 36.86 15.71
N SER A 105 13.68 37.46 14.60
CA SER A 105 14.36 38.74 14.56
C SER A 105 13.53 39.66 15.43
N ALA A 106 14.14 40.19 16.48
CA ALA A 106 13.56 41.16 17.39
C ALA A 106 12.58 42.08 16.65
N SER A 107 11.37 42.15 17.17
CA SER A 107 10.24 42.92 16.68
C SER A 107 10.64 44.33 16.26
N LYS A 108 10.99 44.49 14.99
CA LYS A 108 11.10 45.79 14.35
C LYS A 108 9.69 46.17 13.95
N ALA A 109 9.18 47.28 14.50
CA ALA A 109 7.87 47.81 14.14
C ALA A 109 7.72 47.82 12.62
N TYR A 110 6.67 47.16 12.12
CA TYR A 110 6.39 47.07 10.69
C TYR A 110 6.22 48.49 10.13
N LYS A 111 7.11 48.88 9.22
CA LYS A 111 6.91 50.09 8.42
C LYS A 111 6.21 49.67 7.13
N PRO A 112 4.98 50.12 6.85
CA PRO A 112 4.31 49.80 5.61
C PRO A 112 5.14 50.31 4.44
N VAL A 113 5.37 49.45 3.44
CA VAL A 113 6.08 49.85 2.23
C VAL A 113 5.19 50.83 1.45
N GLN A 114 5.70 52.03 1.21
CA GLN A 114 5.00 53.07 0.45
C GLN A 114 5.17 52.83 -1.04
N ARG A 115 4.09 52.93 -1.81
CA ARG A 115 4.16 52.80 -3.28
C ARG A 115 4.90 54.01 -3.85
N VAL A 116 6.00 53.76 -4.56
CA VAL A 116 6.76 54.76 -5.30
C VAL A 116 6.39 54.64 -6.78
N ALA A 117 6.02 55.75 -7.42
CA ALA A 117 5.65 55.76 -8.83
C ALA A 117 6.84 55.34 -9.70
N GLY A 118 6.62 54.39 -10.62
CA GLY A 118 7.65 53.87 -11.53
C GLY A 118 8.48 52.69 -10.99
N GLN A 119 8.35 52.35 -9.69
CA GLN A 119 9.04 51.19 -9.12
C GLN A 119 8.08 50.01 -9.00
N ALA A 120 8.36 48.94 -9.75
CA ALA A 120 7.59 47.70 -9.66
C ALA A 120 7.76 47.09 -8.25
N LEU A 121 6.64 46.91 -7.55
CA LEU A 121 6.60 46.22 -6.28
C LEU A 121 6.07 44.81 -6.50
N THR A 122 6.93 43.82 -6.29
CA THR A 122 6.58 42.41 -6.40
C THR A 122 5.91 41.96 -5.12
N TYR A 123 4.70 41.40 -5.23
CA TYR A 123 3.99 40.79 -4.13
C TYR A 123 3.79 39.30 -4.41
N LEU A 124 3.93 38.48 -3.37
CA LEU A 124 3.54 37.08 -3.39
C LEU A 124 2.11 36.99 -2.83
N VAL A 125 1.17 36.55 -3.64
CA VAL A 125 -0.24 36.39 -3.26
C VAL A 125 -0.60 34.91 -3.36
N PHE A 126 -1.11 34.34 -2.27
CA PHE A 126 -1.62 32.97 -2.25
C PHE A 126 -3.11 32.99 -2.55
N GLN A 127 -3.48 32.58 -3.76
CA GLN A 127 -4.86 32.65 -4.25
C GLN A 127 -5.64 31.33 -4.11
N GLY A 128 -4.98 30.21 -3.79
CA GLY A 128 -5.64 28.93 -3.48
C GLY A 128 -6.75 28.56 -4.46
N ASP A 129 -7.96 28.35 -3.92
CA ASP A 129 -9.15 27.95 -4.66
C ASP A 129 -9.81 29.07 -5.50
N THR A 130 -9.45 30.35 -5.29
CA THR A 130 -10.05 31.50 -6.00
C THR A 130 -9.22 31.97 -7.22
N TYR A 131 -8.11 31.29 -7.51
CA TYR A 131 -7.17 31.68 -8.57
C TYR A 131 -7.84 31.84 -9.96
N GLU A 132 -8.66 30.88 -10.39
CA GLU A 132 -9.25 30.90 -11.75
C GLU A 132 -10.22 32.07 -11.96
N GLU A 133 -10.98 32.43 -10.92
CA GLU A 133 -11.94 33.54 -10.96
C GLU A 133 -11.22 34.89 -10.94
N GLU A 134 -10.24 35.05 -10.05
CA GLU A 134 -9.42 36.26 -9.91
C GLU A 134 -8.59 36.54 -11.17
N MET A 135 -8.00 35.50 -11.76
CA MET A 135 -7.21 35.62 -12.99
C MET A 135 -8.08 36.08 -14.16
N ARG A 136 -9.27 35.47 -14.36
CA ARG A 136 -10.19 35.87 -15.44
C ARG A 136 -10.78 37.25 -15.21
N GLY A 137 -11.05 37.61 -13.95
CA GLY A 137 -11.60 38.90 -13.55
C GLY A 137 -10.58 40.04 -13.47
N GLN A 138 -9.27 39.74 -13.59
CA GLN A 138 -8.17 40.71 -13.41
C GLN A 138 -8.28 41.49 -12.10
N PHE A 139 -8.69 40.82 -11.03
CA PHE A 139 -8.72 41.39 -9.69
C PHE A 139 -8.00 40.46 -8.72
N ILE A 140 -7.60 41.01 -7.58
CA ILE A 140 -7.10 40.24 -6.44
C ILE A 140 -8.04 40.51 -5.28
N TRP A 141 -8.64 39.48 -4.72
CA TRP A 141 -9.54 39.58 -3.58
C TRP A 141 -8.81 39.23 -2.29
N ALA A 142 -8.87 40.13 -1.31
CA ALA A 142 -8.31 39.90 0.01
C ALA A 142 -9.33 40.33 1.08
N PRO A 143 -9.69 39.46 2.03
CA PRO A 143 -10.59 39.83 3.10
C PRO A 143 -9.94 40.90 3.99
N LYS A 144 -10.70 41.96 4.28
CA LYS A 144 -10.22 43.08 5.12
C LYS A 144 -10.03 42.67 6.58
N PHE A 145 -10.77 41.66 7.03
CA PHE A 145 -10.74 41.15 8.39
C PHE A 145 -10.51 39.64 8.34
N SER A 146 -9.76 39.13 9.32
CA SER A 146 -9.66 37.69 9.51
C SER A 146 -10.98 37.13 10.04
N LYS A 147 -11.13 35.80 10.09
CA LYS A 147 -12.31 35.14 10.67
C LYS A 147 -12.62 35.57 12.13
N ASP A 148 -11.62 36.09 12.83
CA ASP A 148 -11.69 36.64 14.20
C ASP A 148 -12.18 38.11 14.26
N GLY A 149 -12.42 38.77 13.12
CA GLY A 149 -12.85 40.18 13.07
C GLY A 149 -11.78 41.20 13.41
N ARG A 150 -10.51 40.77 13.53
CA ARG A 150 -9.33 41.64 13.66
C ARG A 150 -8.65 41.88 12.31
#